data_AF-A0A5C1AUK9-F1
#
_entry.id   AF-A0A5C1AUK9-F1
#
_cell.length_a   1.000
_cell.length_b   1.000
_cell.length_c   1.000
_cell.angle_alpha   90.00
_cell.angle_beta   90.00
_cell.angle_gamma   90.00
#
_symmetry.space_group_name_H-M   'P 1'
#
loop_
_entity.id
_entity.type
_entity.pdbx_description
1 polymer ?
#
loop_
_entity_poly.entity_id
_entity_poly.type
_entity_poly.pdbx_seq_one_letter_code
_entity_poly.pdbx_strand_id
1 'polypeptide(L)' 'MAYLPPYSPDLNPIEQVFSKAKAEMRKRKPRTIAATEGLCGDAADWFPADEGRRYIQHAGYGPQGSD' A
#
# COMPACT_ATOMS: atom_id res chain seq x y z
N MET A 1 4.36 11.82 -15.27
CA MET A 1 3.85 10.43 -15.33
C MET A 1 5.04 9.50 -15.18
N ALA A 2 4.98 8.53 -14.27
CA ALA A 2 6.00 7.50 -14.13
C ALA A 2 5.70 6.34 -15.10
N TYR A 3 6.75 5.79 -15.74
CA TYR A 3 6.63 4.57 -16.53
C TYR A 3 6.62 3.35 -15.59
N LEU A 4 5.66 2.46 -15.78
CA LEU A 4 5.59 1.15 -15.12
C LEU A 4 5.72 0.08 -16.22
N PRO A 5 6.82 -0.68 -16.28
CA PRO A 5 6.96 -1.76 -17.25
C PRO A 5 5.92 -2.86 -16.99
N PRO A 6 5.46 -3.58 -18.03
CA PRO A 6 4.59 -4.74 -17.87
C PRO A 6 5.17 -5.78 -16.90
N TYR A 7 4.29 -6.44 -16.14
CA TYR A 7 4.64 -7.52 -15.20
C TYR A 7 5.75 -7.17 -14.19
N SER A 8 5.87 -5.89 -13.81
CA SER A 8 6.87 -5.41 -12.84
C SER A 8 6.22 -5.03 -11.51
N PRO A 9 5.67 -5.99 -10.74
CA PRO A 9 5.01 -5.70 -9.47
C PRO A 9 5.96 -5.04 -8.46
N ASP A 10 7.25 -5.36 -8.50
CA ASP A 10 8.26 -4.79 -7.62
C ASP A 10 8.45 -3.27 -7.83
N LEU A 11 8.12 -2.78 -9.04
CA LEU A 11 8.15 -1.37 -9.40
C LEU A 11 6.80 -0.69 -9.17
N ASN A 12 5.79 -1.38 -8.63
CA ASN A 12 4.48 -0.79 -8.37
C ASN A 12 4.28 -0.58 -6.86
N PRO A 13 4.31 0.67 -6.35
CA PRO A 13 4.23 0.94 -4.91
C PRO A 13 2.90 0.49 -4.29
N ILE A 14 1.85 0.31 -5.10
CA ILE A 14 0.54 -0.13 -4.62
C ILE A 14 0.55 -1.58 -4.10
N GLU A 15 1.51 -2.41 -4.54
CA GLU A 15 1.60 -3.81 -4.12
C GLU A 15 1.89 -3.93 -2.62
N GLN A 16 2.78 -3.10 -2.08
CA GLN A 16 3.08 -3.05 -0.65
C GLN A 16 1.88 -2.54 0.16
N VAL A 17 1.20 -1.50 -0.34
CA VAL A 17 -0.03 -0.97 0.27
C VAL A 17 -1.08 -2.07 0.40
N PHE A 18 -1.39 -2.78 -0.69
CA PHE A 18 -2.38 -3.85 -0.67
C PHE A 18 -1.94 -5.07 0.14
N SER A 19 -0.64 -5.40 0.15
CA SER A 19 -0.11 -6.47 1.00
C SER A 19 -0.40 -6.20 2.48
N LYS A 20 -0.08 -4.99 2.97
CA LYS A 20 -0.38 -4.57 4.35
C LYS A 20 -1.88 -4.50 4.61
N ALA A 21 -2.66 -3.87 3.74
CA ALA A 21 -4.12 -3.77 3.90
C ALA A 21 -4.76 -5.16 4.06
N LYS A 22 -4.39 -6.13 3.21
CA LYS A 22 -4.85 -7.52 3.31
C LYS A 22 -4.42 -8.17 4.62
N ALA A 23 -3.19 -7.94 5.08
CA ALA A 23 -2.72 -8.46 6.36
C ALA A 23 -3.54 -7.91 7.54
N GLU A 24 -3.79 -6.61 7.54
CA GLU A 24 -4.61 -5.91 8.55
C GLU A 24 -6.07 -6.38 8.56
N MET A 25 -6.67 -6.60 7.40
CA MET A 25 -8.02 -7.19 7.29
C MET A 25 -8.05 -8.64 7.80
N ARG A 26 -7.04 -9.46 7.47
CA ARG A 26 -6.93 -10.84 7.97
C ARG A 26 -6.79 -10.91 9.48
N LYS A 27 -6.08 -9.97 10.11
CA LYS A 27 -5.97 -9.86 11.58
C LYS A 27 -7.33 -9.58 12.22
N ARG A 28 -8.12 -8.69 11.61
CA ARG A 28 -9.44 -8.28 12.12
C ARG A 28 -10.56 -9.29 11.85
N LYS A 29 -10.39 -10.17 10.86
CA LYS A 29 -11.32 -11.28 10.55
C LYS A 29 -12.79 -10.84 10.38
N PRO A 30 -13.12 -9.83 9.55
CA PRO A 30 -14.50 -9.39 9.36
C PRO A 30 -15.37 -10.56 8.86
N ARG A 31 -16.58 -10.71 9.41
CA ARG A 31 -17.48 -11.83 9.07
C ARG A 31 -18.60 -11.50 8.11
N THR A 32 -18.71 -10.25 7.71
CA THR A 32 -19.72 -9.77 6.77
C THR A 32 -19.09 -8.87 5.72
N ILE A 33 -19.79 -8.68 4.61
CA ILE A 33 -19.41 -7.72 3.57
C ILE A 33 -19.40 -6.31 4.16
N ALA A 34 -20.46 -5.92 4.86
CA ALA A 34 -20.56 -4.61 5.51
C ALA A 34 -19.40 -4.32 6.48
N ALA A 35 -18.97 -5.31 7.28
CA ALA A 35 -17.81 -5.17 8.14
C ALA A 35 -16.51 -5.03 7.33
N THR A 36 -16.40 -5.72 6.19
CA THR A 36 -15.23 -5.60 5.30
C THR A 36 -15.18 -4.21 4.64
N GLU A 37 -16.31 -3.71 4.16
CA GLU A 37 -16.45 -2.36 3.59
C GLU A 37 -16.12 -1.28 4.62
N GLY A 38 -16.60 -1.42 5.87
CA GLY A 38 -16.22 -0.53 6.97
C GLY A 38 -14.71 -0.50 7.19
N LEU A 39 -14.06 -1.67 7.23
CA LEU A 39 -12.61 -1.76 7.34
C LEU A 39 -11.87 -1.18 6.14
N CYS A 40 -12.43 -1.23 4.92
CA CYS A 40 -11.87 -0.53 3.76
C CYS A 40 -11.90 0.99 3.97
N GLY A 41 -12.97 1.53 4.58
CA GLY A 41 -13.07 2.94 4.95
C GLY A 41 -12.00 3.36 5.96
N ASP A 42 -11.78 2.53 6.98
CA ASP A 42 -10.74 2.76 8.00
C ASP A 42 -9.32 2.52 7.49
N ALA A 43 -9.15 1.93 6.30
CA ALA A 43 -7.85 1.47 5.82
C ALA A 43 -6.85 2.61 5.65
N ALA A 44 -7.31 3.82 5.33
CA ALA A 44 -6.46 5.00 5.17
C ALA A 44 -5.66 5.31 6.45
N ASP A 45 -6.26 5.09 7.62
CA ASP A 45 -5.63 5.36 8.92
C ASP A 45 -4.51 4.36 9.26
N TRP A 46 -4.42 3.25 8.52
CA TRP A 46 -3.37 2.24 8.75
C TRP A 46 -2.06 2.61 8.07
N PHE A 47 -2.02 3.69 7.28
CA PHE A 47 -0.85 4.11 6.50
C PHE A 47 -0.40 5.52 6.90
N PRO A 48 0.56 5.62 7.84
CA PRO A 48 1.29 6.85 8.09
C PRO A 48 1.91 7.43 6.80
N ALA A 49 1.93 8.75 6.68
CA ALA A 49 2.44 9.42 5.48
C ALA A 49 3.92 9.13 5.17
N ASP A 50 4.75 8.88 6.18
CA ASP A 50 6.14 8.46 6.02
C ASP A 50 6.26 7.06 5.43
N GLU A 51 5.37 6.15 5.81
CA GLU A 51 5.30 4.81 5.25
C GLU A 51 4.92 4.83 3.76
N GLY A 52 3.95 5.67 3.39
CA GLY A 52 3.62 5.89 1.99
C GLY A 52 4.82 6.38 1.17
N ARG A 53 5.62 7.31 1.71
CA ARG A 53 6.87 7.75 1.05
C ARG A 53 7.87 6.61 0.87
N ARG A 54 8.03 5.75 1.88
CA ARG A 54 8.92 4.58 1.79
C ARG A 54 8.50 3.60 0.69
N TYR A 55 7.20 3.36 0.51
CA TYR A 55 6.72 2.49 -0.58
C TYR A 55 7.05 3.04 -1.97
N ILE A 56 6.87 4.35 -2.14
CA ILE A 56 7.20 5.06 -3.39
C ILE A 56 8.71 4.96 -3.67
N GLN A 57 9.54 5.21 -2.66
CA GLN A 57 11.01 5.08 -2.75
C GLN A 57 11.45 3.64 -3.05
N HIS A 58 10.86 2.65 -2.38
CA HIS A 58 11.15 1.24 -2.62
C HIS A 58 10.84 0.82 -4.07
N ALA A 59 9.77 1.36 -4.66
CA ALA A 59 9.43 1.12 -6.06
C ALA A 59 10.34 1.88 -7.06
N GLY A 60 11.38 2.57 -6.57
CA GLY A 60 12.32 3.33 -7.40
C GLY A 60 11.85 4.73 -7.77
N TYR A 61 10.79 5.23 -7.12
CA TYR A 61 10.22 6.56 -7.39
C TYR A 61 10.55 7.57 -6.28
N GLY A 62 10.57 8.86 -6.65
CA GLY A 62 10.88 9.93 -5.70
C GLY A 62 12.38 10.21 -5.57
N PRO A 63 12.78 11.20 -4.75
CA PRO A 63 14.18 11.54 -4.58
C PRO A 63 14.92 10.35 -3.93
N GLN A 64 15.85 9.77 -4.69
CA GLN A 64 16.89 8.93 -4.11
C GLN A 64 17.80 9.88 -3.35
N GLY A 65 18.18 9.53 -2.12
CA GLY A 65 19.06 10.37 -1.30
C GLY A 65 20.23 10.84 -2.15
N SER A 66 20.32 12.15 -2.33
CA SER A 66 21.54 12.75 -2.84
C SER A 66 22.63 12.51 -1.81
N ASP A 67 23.85 12.32 -2.31
CA ASP A 67 25.07 12.67 -1.58
C ASP A 67 24.94 14.03 -0.88
#